data_AF-C3YUF9-F1
#
_entry.id   AF-C3YUF9-F1
#
_cell.length_a   1.000
_cell.length_b   1.000
_cell.length_c   1.000
_cell.angle_alpha   90.00
_cell.angle_beta   90.00
_cell.angle_gamma   90.00
#
_symmetry.space_group_name_H-M   'P 1'
#
loop_
_entity.id
_entity.type
_entity.pdbx_description
1 polymer ?
#
loop_
_entity_poly.entity_id
_entity_poly.type
_entity_poly.pdbx_seq_one_letter_code
_entity_poly.pdbx_strand_id
1 'polypeptide(L)'
;VISEWLQSRGLDTAFEELPPRDLAVLLRQFYGEAQKDDGTPYAKASHACLRAAIHRHLTGPPFNCKYNIFKDKEFQAANKVYNSVIRQLKRDGIDTSKSYPPILASDITKMFETKTLSVDNPVALQRLVFFYLAFFFCQRGRENLRDFKVGDFIPNTEGGRRYYTLRYYKHQKDHRDHLPGNVQPSPRLYESPNNTRPCPVQAFELYCSKLHNRCPYLFQRPSTQWKPSSPAPWYYGQPVGQNKLGAMMRAISQAAGLSKVYTNHSITCTAIQALDKAASSQPNSASSQPNSASSQP
;
A
#
# COMPACT_ATOMS: atom_id res chain seq x y z
N VAL A 1 -9.87 -24.91 -6.95
CA VAL A 1 -9.39 -24.46 -8.28
C VAL A 1 -8.62 -25.53 -9.05
N ILE A 2 -7.36 -25.90 -8.72
CA ILE A 2 -6.66 -26.93 -9.52
C ILE A 2 -7.33 -28.30 -9.38
N SER A 3 -7.75 -28.71 -8.18
CA SER A 3 -8.48 -29.97 -7.97
C SER A 3 -9.83 -29.99 -8.69
N GLU A 4 -10.60 -28.91 -8.64
CA GLU A 4 -11.85 -28.77 -9.41
C GLU A 4 -11.60 -28.81 -10.92
N TRP A 5 -10.53 -28.15 -11.38
CA TRP A 5 -10.11 -28.16 -12.78
C TRP A 5 -9.73 -29.58 -13.24
N LEU A 6 -9.06 -30.37 -12.38
CA LEU A 6 -8.74 -31.78 -12.63
C LEU A 6 -10.01 -32.64 -12.68
N GLN A 7 -10.90 -32.49 -11.69
CA GLN A 7 -12.19 -33.20 -11.64
C GLN A 7 -13.04 -32.93 -12.89
N SER A 8 -13.13 -31.67 -13.32
CA SER A 8 -13.88 -31.29 -14.53
C SER A 8 -13.34 -31.93 -15.83
N ARG A 9 -12.11 -32.44 -15.80
CA ARG A 9 -11.44 -33.13 -16.92
C ARG A 9 -11.35 -34.64 -16.73
N GLY A 10 -11.97 -35.18 -15.67
CA GLY A 10 -11.87 -36.60 -15.32
C GLY A 10 -10.44 -37.04 -14.97
N LEU A 11 -9.60 -36.10 -14.53
CA LEU A 11 -8.23 -36.38 -14.12
C LEU A 11 -8.15 -36.64 -12.61
N ASP A 12 -7.16 -37.43 -12.21
CA ASP A 12 -6.86 -37.63 -10.80
C ASP A 12 -6.50 -36.31 -10.12
N THR A 13 -7.08 -36.09 -8.94
CA THR A 13 -6.82 -34.93 -8.11
C THR A 13 -5.56 -35.04 -7.27
N ALA A 14 -4.96 -36.22 -7.13
CA ALA A 14 -3.73 -36.47 -6.37
C ALA A 14 -2.47 -36.04 -7.17
N PHE A 15 -2.46 -34.80 -7.67
CA PHE A 15 -1.37 -34.28 -8.50
C PHE A 15 -0.05 -34.11 -7.72
N GLU A 16 -0.09 -34.16 -6.40
CA GLU A 16 1.06 -34.04 -5.50
C GLU A 16 1.96 -35.27 -5.54
N GLU A 17 1.41 -36.42 -5.94
CA GLU A 17 2.13 -37.69 -6.06
C GLU A 17 2.85 -37.82 -7.41
N LEU A 18 2.56 -36.92 -8.35
CA LEU A 18 3.16 -36.95 -9.68
C LEU A 18 4.67 -36.64 -9.63
N PRO A 19 5.48 -37.33 -10.45
CA PRO A 19 6.87 -36.97 -10.60
C PRO A 19 6.99 -35.57 -11.24
N PRO A 20 8.08 -34.83 -10.98
CA PRO A 20 8.21 -33.42 -11.40
C PRO A 20 7.95 -33.15 -12.89
N ARG A 21 8.30 -34.11 -13.77
CA ARG A 21 8.07 -33.98 -15.21
C ARG A 21 6.58 -34.02 -15.56
N ASP A 22 5.83 -34.95 -14.99
CA ASP A 22 4.40 -35.11 -15.27
C ASP A 22 3.61 -33.98 -14.61
N LEU A 23 4.00 -33.58 -13.40
CA LEU A 23 3.48 -32.39 -12.76
C LEU A 23 3.74 -31.14 -13.62
N ALA A 24 4.91 -30.99 -14.23
CA ALA A 24 5.18 -29.87 -15.12
C ALA A 24 4.29 -29.85 -16.37
N VAL A 25 3.96 -31.02 -16.93
CA VAL A 25 2.99 -31.12 -18.05
C VAL A 25 1.60 -30.71 -17.59
N LEU A 26 1.14 -31.21 -16.43
CA LEU A 26 -0.15 -30.86 -15.85
C LEU A 26 -0.25 -29.36 -15.55
N LEU A 27 0.78 -28.77 -14.92
CA LEU A 27 0.81 -27.34 -14.62
C LEU A 27 0.85 -26.48 -15.89
N ARG A 28 1.54 -26.94 -16.94
CA ARG A 28 1.55 -26.25 -18.24
C ARG A 28 0.12 -26.14 -18.80
N GLN A 29 -0.64 -27.23 -18.74
CA GLN A 29 -2.02 -27.25 -19.21
C GLN A 29 -2.93 -26.38 -18.32
N PHE A 30 -2.84 -26.57 -17.00
CA PHE A 30 -3.59 -25.77 -16.03
C PHE A 30 -3.36 -24.26 -16.21
N TYR A 31 -2.12 -23.80 -16.38
CA TYR A 31 -1.85 -22.38 -16.59
C TYR A 31 -2.43 -21.82 -17.89
N GLY A 32 -2.55 -22.64 -18.93
CA GLY A 32 -3.15 -22.25 -20.20
C GLY A 32 -4.68 -22.19 -20.18
N GLU A 33 -5.32 -23.00 -19.34
CA GLU A 33 -6.76 -23.22 -19.38
C GLU A 33 -7.53 -22.71 -18.14
N ALA A 34 -6.82 -22.27 -17.09
CA ALA A 34 -7.47 -21.80 -15.87
C ALA A 34 -8.30 -20.54 -16.13
N GLN A 35 -9.62 -20.66 -15.93
CA GLN A 35 -10.61 -19.61 -16.08
C GLN A 35 -11.70 -19.75 -15.02
N LYS A 36 -12.57 -18.74 -14.90
CA LYS A 36 -13.73 -18.79 -14.00
C LYS A 36 -14.83 -19.70 -14.55
N ASP A 37 -15.81 -20.02 -13.71
CA ASP A 37 -16.96 -20.86 -14.05
C ASP A 37 -17.80 -20.27 -15.21
N ASP A 38 -17.84 -18.93 -15.32
CA ASP A 38 -18.52 -18.21 -16.41
C ASP A 38 -17.72 -18.18 -17.73
N GLY A 39 -16.57 -18.86 -17.79
CA GLY A 39 -15.66 -18.88 -18.94
C GLY A 39 -14.79 -17.63 -19.08
N THR A 40 -14.94 -16.64 -18.19
CA THR A 40 -14.11 -15.44 -18.24
C THR A 40 -12.71 -15.68 -17.67
N PRO A 41 -11.67 -15.04 -18.23
CA PRO A 41 -10.30 -15.20 -17.75
C PRO A 41 -10.13 -14.67 -16.32
N TYR A 42 -9.24 -15.31 -15.56
CA TYR A 42 -8.78 -14.78 -14.28
C TYR A 42 -7.90 -13.54 -14.49
N ALA A 43 -7.93 -12.63 -13.52
CA ALA A 43 -6.98 -11.51 -13.49
C ALA A 43 -5.55 -12.01 -13.25
N LYS A 44 -4.55 -11.25 -13.69
CA LYS A 44 -3.13 -11.55 -13.46
C LYS A 44 -2.79 -11.80 -11.99
N ALA A 45 -3.36 -11.02 -11.07
CA ALA A 45 -3.18 -11.22 -9.63
C ALA A 45 -3.68 -12.59 -9.17
N SER A 46 -4.82 -13.04 -9.70
CA SER A 46 -5.37 -14.36 -9.42
C SER A 46 -4.47 -15.48 -9.94
N HIS A 47 -3.93 -15.37 -11.16
CA HIS A 47 -2.93 -16.33 -11.67
C HIS A 47 -1.69 -16.43 -10.76
N ALA A 48 -1.18 -15.28 -10.28
CA ALA A 48 -0.06 -15.25 -9.35
C ALA A 48 -0.40 -15.93 -8.00
N CYS A 49 -1.59 -15.65 -7.46
CA CYS A 49 -2.08 -16.28 -6.23
C CYS A 49 -2.26 -17.80 -6.39
N LEU A 50 -2.87 -18.26 -7.50
CA LEU A 50 -3.06 -19.69 -7.79
C LEU A 50 -1.72 -20.41 -7.83
N ARG A 51 -0.77 -19.88 -8.60
CA ARG A 51 0.57 -20.46 -8.72
C ARG A 51 1.32 -20.51 -7.38
N ALA A 52 1.22 -19.45 -6.57
CA ALA A 52 1.80 -19.42 -5.23
C ALA A 52 1.11 -20.40 -4.27
N ALA A 53 -0.21 -20.56 -4.36
CA ALA A 53 -0.96 -21.51 -3.56
C ALA A 53 -0.55 -22.96 -3.88
N ILE A 54 -0.44 -23.31 -5.17
CA ILE A 54 0.05 -24.63 -5.62
C ILE A 54 1.45 -24.90 -5.09
N HIS A 55 2.38 -23.94 -5.25
CA HIS A 55 3.74 -24.12 -4.76
C HIS A 55 3.77 -24.36 -3.24
N ARG A 56 3.03 -23.55 -2.48
CA ARG A 56 2.96 -23.67 -1.01
C ARG A 56 2.33 -25.00 -0.58
N HIS A 57 1.33 -25.47 -1.32
CA HIS A 57 0.70 -26.76 -1.07
C HIS A 57 1.69 -27.91 -1.24
N LEU A 58 2.42 -27.94 -2.36
CA LEU A 58 3.41 -28.98 -2.66
C LEU A 58 4.60 -28.96 -1.69
N THR A 59 5.10 -27.78 -1.34
CA THR A 59 6.28 -27.62 -0.48
C THR A 59 5.96 -27.67 1.02
N GLY A 60 4.70 -27.51 1.39
CA GLY A 60 4.22 -27.59 2.76
C GLY A 60 3.90 -29.02 3.21
N PRO A 61 3.65 -29.24 4.51
CA PRO A 61 3.14 -30.51 5.00
C PRO A 61 1.77 -30.83 4.38
N PRO A 62 1.48 -32.12 4.07
CA PRO A 62 2.31 -33.30 4.31
C PRO A 62 3.36 -33.60 3.23
N PHE A 63 3.25 -32.99 2.05
CA PHE A 63 4.00 -33.41 0.85
C PHE A 63 5.49 -33.04 0.88
N ASN A 64 5.83 -31.87 1.46
CA ASN A 64 7.21 -31.43 1.69
C ASN A 64 8.14 -31.54 0.45
N CYS A 65 7.60 -31.37 -0.75
CA CYS A 65 8.34 -31.50 -2.00
C CYS A 65 9.55 -30.54 -2.02
N LYS A 66 10.67 -30.99 -2.58
CA LYS A 66 11.95 -30.25 -2.56
C LYS A 66 12.23 -29.43 -3.82
N TYR A 67 11.31 -29.44 -4.79
CA TYR A 67 11.44 -28.70 -6.04
C TYR A 67 10.72 -27.36 -6.01
N ASN A 68 11.19 -26.43 -6.82
CA ASN A 68 10.65 -25.10 -6.99
C ASN A 68 9.99 -24.94 -8.37
N ILE A 69 8.65 -25.02 -8.39
CA ILE A 69 7.86 -24.87 -9.63
C ILE A 69 8.03 -23.50 -10.33
N PHE A 70 8.67 -22.53 -9.68
CA PHE A 70 8.98 -21.23 -10.28
C PHE A 70 10.28 -21.21 -11.07
N LYS A 71 11.27 -22.02 -10.68
CA LYS A 71 12.66 -21.84 -11.10
C LYS A 71 13.29 -23.11 -11.68
N ASP A 72 12.90 -24.27 -11.18
CA ASP A 72 13.56 -25.53 -11.54
C ASP A 72 13.35 -25.86 -13.01
N LYS A 73 14.37 -26.50 -13.61
CA LYS A 73 14.46 -26.71 -15.06
C LYS A 73 13.28 -27.50 -15.61
N GLU A 74 12.78 -28.45 -14.83
CA GLU A 74 11.65 -29.32 -15.15
C GLU A 74 10.39 -28.52 -15.46
N PHE A 75 10.20 -27.37 -14.81
CA PHE A 75 8.99 -26.55 -14.92
C PHE A 75 9.11 -25.42 -15.95
N GLN A 76 10.25 -25.27 -16.64
CA GLN A 76 10.46 -24.17 -17.58
C GLN A 76 9.40 -24.11 -18.69
N ALA A 77 8.95 -25.26 -19.20
CA ALA A 77 7.91 -25.32 -20.22
C ALA A 77 6.56 -24.77 -19.70
N ALA A 78 6.16 -25.18 -18.50
CA ALA A 78 4.96 -24.64 -17.83
C ALA A 78 5.10 -23.13 -17.58
N ASN A 79 6.29 -22.68 -17.18
CA ASN A 79 6.57 -21.29 -16.87
C ASN A 79 6.51 -20.40 -18.12
N LYS A 80 6.93 -20.92 -19.28
CA LYS A 80 6.75 -20.22 -20.58
C LYS A 80 5.28 -20.00 -20.90
N VAL A 81 4.42 -21.01 -20.72
CA VAL A 81 2.97 -20.88 -20.94
C VAL A 81 2.36 -19.89 -19.96
N TYR A 82 2.65 -20.01 -18.66
CA TYR A 82 2.22 -19.03 -17.66
C TYR A 82 2.59 -17.60 -18.07
N ASN A 83 3.85 -17.37 -18.44
CA ASN A 83 4.31 -16.04 -18.84
C ASN A 83 3.61 -15.54 -20.12
N SER A 84 3.31 -16.44 -21.07
CA SER A 84 2.55 -16.10 -22.27
C SER A 84 1.13 -15.65 -21.92
N VAL A 85 0.42 -16.40 -21.05
CA VAL A 85 -0.91 -16.04 -20.56
C VAL A 85 -0.89 -14.68 -19.86
N ILE A 86 0.07 -14.43 -18.97
CA ILE A 86 0.21 -13.13 -18.31
C ILE A 86 0.45 -11.99 -19.31
N ARG A 87 1.22 -12.23 -20.39
CA ARG A 87 1.43 -11.22 -21.45
C ARG A 87 0.17 -10.99 -22.28
N GLN A 88 -0.60 -12.03 -22.57
CA GLN A 88 -1.87 -11.94 -23.28
C GLN A 88 -2.87 -11.12 -22.46
N LEU A 89 -3.06 -11.44 -21.17
CA LEU A 89 -3.94 -10.67 -20.27
C LEU A 89 -3.57 -9.17 -20.20
N LYS A 90 -2.28 -8.84 -20.26
CA LYS A 90 -1.82 -7.45 -20.36
C LYS A 90 -2.20 -6.79 -21.68
N ARG A 91 -2.03 -7.50 -22.80
CA ARG A 91 -2.39 -6.99 -24.15
C ARG A 91 -3.89 -6.76 -24.27
N ASP A 92 -4.69 -7.63 -23.66
CA ASP A 92 -6.15 -7.58 -23.73
C ASP A 92 -6.76 -6.60 -22.70
N GLY A 93 -5.94 -5.94 -21.89
CA GLY A 93 -6.41 -5.00 -20.86
C GLY A 93 -7.14 -5.66 -19.68
N ILE A 94 -7.06 -7.00 -19.56
CA ILE A 94 -7.69 -7.79 -18.48
C ILE A 94 -6.83 -7.76 -17.20
N ASP A 95 -5.68 -7.06 -17.20
CA ASP A 95 -4.95 -6.75 -15.97
C ASP A 95 -5.78 -5.79 -15.10
N THR A 96 -6.76 -6.35 -14.37
CA THR A 96 -7.62 -5.63 -13.42
C THR A 96 -6.85 -5.25 -12.15
N SER A 97 -5.51 -5.30 -12.14
CA SER A 97 -4.76 -4.43 -11.24
C SER A 97 -5.14 -3.01 -11.62
N LYS A 98 -6.27 -2.53 -11.06
CA LYS A 98 -6.69 -1.14 -11.14
C LYS A 98 -5.48 -0.37 -10.66
N SER A 99 -4.73 0.20 -11.60
CA SER A 99 -3.82 1.28 -11.30
C SER A 99 -4.75 2.37 -10.83
N TYR A 100 -4.95 2.47 -9.52
CA TYR A 100 -5.79 3.53 -8.99
C TYR A 100 -5.05 4.81 -9.31
N PRO A 101 -5.65 5.73 -10.08
CA PRO A 101 -4.92 6.90 -10.51
C PRO A 101 -4.52 7.71 -9.28
N PRO A 102 -3.34 8.37 -9.32
CA PRO A 102 -3.04 9.45 -8.41
C PRO A 102 -4.18 10.47 -8.38
N ILE A 103 -4.33 11.13 -7.24
CA ILE A 103 -5.31 12.18 -7.04
C ILE A 103 -4.84 13.40 -7.84
N LEU A 104 -5.77 14.01 -8.59
CA LEU A 104 -5.46 15.21 -9.38
C LEU A 104 -5.12 16.36 -8.45
N ALA A 105 -4.17 17.22 -8.85
CA ALA A 105 -3.79 18.39 -8.06
C ALA A 105 -4.99 19.33 -7.78
N SER A 106 -5.88 19.50 -8.77
CA SER A 106 -7.13 20.26 -8.62
C SER A 106 -8.07 19.64 -7.58
N ASP A 107 -8.19 18.31 -7.56
CA ASP A 107 -9.01 17.61 -6.56
C ASP A 107 -8.40 17.69 -5.16
N ILE A 108 -7.06 17.64 -5.03
CA ILE A 108 -6.38 17.91 -3.74
C ILE A 108 -6.73 19.30 -3.25
N THR A 109 -6.61 20.33 -4.09
CA THR A 109 -6.97 21.71 -3.74
C THR A 109 -8.44 21.81 -3.32
N LYS A 110 -9.36 21.20 -4.08
CA LYS A 110 -10.79 21.17 -3.79
C LYS A 110 -11.12 20.54 -2.43
N MET A 111 -10.39 19.52 -2.00
CA MET A 111 -10.58 18.91 -0.67
C MET A 111 -10.36 19.90 0.49
N PHE A 112 -9.42 20.84 0.34
CA PHE A 112 -9.16 21.88 1.34
C PHE A 112 -10.13 23.06 1.20
N GLU A 113 -10.40 23.52 -0.03
CA GLU A 113 -11.33 24.65 -0.30
C GLU A 113 -12.76 24.35 0.18
N THR A 114 -13.23 23.13 -0.03
CA THR A 114 -14.55 22.67 0.47
C THR A 114 -14.58 22.41 1.98
N LYS A 115 -13.45 22.64 2.68
CA LYS A 115 -13.25 22.32 4.10
C LYS A 115 -13.49 20.85 4.47
N THR A 116 -13.52 19.96 3.48
CA THR A 116 -13.62 18.50 3.71
C THR A 116 -12.40 17.99 4.47
N LEU A 117 -11.23 18.58 4.21
CA LEU A 117 -10.01 18.45 5.00
C LEU A 117 -9.75 19.80 5.70
N SER A 118 -10.13 19.89 6.97
CA SER A 118 -9.97 21.11 7.79
C SER A 118 -9.86 20.73 9.27
N VAL A 119 -9.62 21.73 10.13
CA VAL A 119 -9.54 21.56 11.59
C VAL A 119 -10.85 21.96 12.29
N ASP A 120 -11.88 22.33 11.52
CA ASP A 120 -13.06 23.06 12.01
C ASP A 120 -14.00 22.16 12.84
N ASN A 121 -14.00 20.85 12.61
CA ASN A 121 -14.88 19.90 13.28
C ASN A 121 -14.27 18.49 13.33
N PRO A 122 -14.82 17.56 14.14
CA PRO A 122 -14.24 16.23 14.34
C PRO A 122 -14.18 15.37 13.07
N VAL A 123 -15.17 15.49 12.19
CA VAL A 123 -15.21 14.70 10.96
C VAL A 123 -14.14 15.20 9.98
N ALA A 124 -14.06 16.51 9.78
CA ALA A 124 -13.07 17.10 8.89
C ALA A 124 -11.63 16.92 9.41
N LEU A 125 -11.42 17.09 10.72
CA LEU A 125 -10.11 16.90 11.35
C LEU A 125 -9.66 15.43 11.26
N GLN A 126 -10.57 14.48 11.48
CA GLN A 126 -10.26 13.07 11.29
C GLN A 126 -9.90 12.74 9.84
N ARG A 127 -10.63 13.29 8.86
CA ARG A 127 -10.32 13.11 7.43
C ARG A 127 -8.96 13.71 7.07
N LEU A 128 -8.66 14.90 7.59
CA LEU A 128 -7.38 15.60 7.40
C LEU A 128 -6.21 14.77 7.93
N VAL A 129 -6.29 14.31 9.18
CA VAL A 129 -5.25 13.48 9.79
C VAL A 129 -5.13 12.14 9.08
N PHE A 130 -6.25 11.49 8.75
CA PHE A 130 -6.24 10.27 7.95
C PHE A 130 -5.49 10.48 6.63
N PHE A 131 -5.80 11.55 5.90
CA PHE A 131 -5.19 11.83 4.60
C PHE A 131 -3.68 12.04 4.74
N TYR A 132 -3.23 12.83 5.72
CA TYR A 132 -1.80 13.02 5.96
C TYR A 132 -1.10 11.72 6.33
N LEU A 133 -1.65 10.95 7.28
CA LEU A 133 -1.00 9.69 7.66
C LEU A 133 -0.93 8.70 6.49
N ALA A 134 -2.01 8.61 5.70
CA ALA A 134 -2.04 7.78 4.49
C ALA A 134 -1.03 8.24 3.42
N PHE A 135 -0.83 9.56 3.28
CA PHE A 135 0.10 10.14 2.32
C PHE A 135 1.56 9.98 2.73
N PHE A 136 1.88 10.27 3.99
CA PHE A 136 3.26 10.28 4.48
C PHE A 136 3.75 8.90 4.91
N PHE A 137 2.92 8.05 5.53
CA PHE A 137 3.36 6.76 6.07
C PHE A 137 2.89 5.55 5.25
N CYS A 138 1.67 5.54 4.70
CA CYS A 138 1.10 4.33 4.08
C CYS A 138 1.54 4.09 2.61
N GLN A 139 2.82 4.27 2.28
CA GLN A 139 3.31 4.23 0.89
C GLN A 139 3.45 2.81 0.31
N ARG A 140 3.52 1.75 1.14
CA ARG A 140 3.78 0.38 0.66
C ARG A 140 2.76 -0.69 1.03
N GLY A 141 1.56 -0.27 1.45
CA GLY A 141 0.38 -1.13 1.54
C GLY A 141 0.36 -2.12 2.73
N ARG A 142 -0.83 -2.28 3.32
CA ARG A 142 -1.17 -3.12 4.49
C ARG A 142 -0.74 -2.58 5.87
N GLU A 143 -0.69 -1.26 6.03
CA GLU A 143 -0.77 -0.70 7.38
C GLU A 143 -2.21 -0.85 7.88
N ASN A 144 -2.40 -1.59 8.97
CA ASN A 144 -3.70 -1.66 9.61
C ASN A 144 -3.93 -0.35 10.37
N LEU A 145 -4.37 0.69 9.65
CA LEU A 145 -4.68 2.02 10.21
C LEU A 145 -5.56 1.93 11.46
N ARG A 146 -6.39 0.89 11.54
CA ARG A 146 -7.24 0.57 12.68
C ARG A 146 -6.47 0.34 13.98
N ASP A 147 -5.27 -0.24 13.90
CA ASP A 147 -4.49 -0.68 15.04
C ASP A 147 -3.53 0.40 15.55
N PHE A 148 -3.37 1.50 14.80
CA PHE A 148 -2.55 2.61 15.24
C PHE A 148 -3.04 3.16 16.58
N LYS A 149 -2.07 3.42 17.46
CA LYS A 149 -2.20 4.09 18.75
C LYS A 149 -1.43 5.40 18.70
N VAL A 150 -1.80 6.34 19.58
CA VAL A 150 -1.08 7.62 19.67
C VAL A 150 0.41 7.41 19.96
N GLY A 151 0.74 6.46 20.86
CA GLY A 151 2.12 6.14 21.24
C GLY A 151 2.98 5.46 20.17
N ASP A 152 2.39 5.13 19.01
CA ASP A 152 3.12 4.63 17.85
C ASP A 152 3.82 5.77 17.09
N PHE A 153 3.42 7.02 17.30
CA PHE A 153 3.99 8.20 16.64
C PHE A 153 5.01 8.89 17.55
N ILE A 154 6.25 8.98 17.11
CA ILE A 154 7.37 9.52 17.88
C ILE A 154 7.67 10.95 17.40
N PRO A 155 7.55 11.96 18.27
CA PRO A 155 7.91 13.32 17.93
C PRO A 155 9.43 13.46 17.85
N ASN A 156 9.91 14.22 16.87
CA ASN A 156 11.32 14.51 16.64
C ASN A 156 11.49 15.96 16.16
N THR A 157 12.72 16.47 16.27
CA THR A 157 13.10 17.79 15.75
C THR A 157 14.46 17.69 15.08
N GLU A 158 14.58 18.21 13.86
CA GLU A 158 15.84 18.26 13.11
C GLU A 158 15.94 19.61 12.40
N GLY A 159 17.06 20.33 12.58
CA GLY A 159 17.26 21.65 11.99
C GLY A 159 16.20 22.68 12.40
N GLY A 160 15.68 22.59 13.63
CA GLY A 160 14.59 23.46 14.11
C GLY A 160 13.20 23.12 13.58
N ARG A 161 13.07 22.06 12.76
CA ARG A 161 11.80 21.63 12.17
C ARG A 161 11.27 20.38 12.87
N ARG A 162 10.05 20.44 13.39
CA ARG A 162 9.36 19.32 14.04
C ARG A 162 8.82 18.32 13.02
N TYR A 163 8.84 17.04 13.39
CA TYR A 163 8.23 15.97 12.60
C TYR A 163 7.87 14.76 13.46
N TYR A 164 7.03 13.88 12.91
CA TYR A 164 6.74 12.58 13.52
C TYR A 164 7.31 11.43 12.68
N THR A 165 7.75 10.36 13.35
CA THR A 165 8.04 9.04 12.77
C THR A 165 7.15 7.97 13.40
N LEU A 166 7.13 6.77 12.82
CA LEU A 166 6.46 5.61 13.42
C LEU A 166 7.47 4.75 14.19
N ARG A 167 7.15 4.42 15.44
CA ARG A 167 7.95 3.56 16.34
C ARG A 167 8.32 2.23 15.71
N TYR A 168 7.38 1.62 15.01
CA TYR A 168 7.56 0.37 14.29
C TYR A 168 7.03 0.53 12.87
N TYR A 169 7.84 1.10 12.00
CA TYR A 169 7.58 0.99 10.58
C TYR A 169 7.95 -0.44 10.14
N LYS A 170 6.95 -1.29 9.89
CA LYS A 170 7.16 -2.71 9.54
C LYS A 170 7.80 -2.84 8.14
N HIS A 171 9.10 -2.59 8.02
CA HIS A 171 9.93 -3.16 6.97
C HIS A 171 10.22 -4.64 7.31
N GLN A 172 9.22 -5.50 7.18
CA GLN A 172 9.45 -6.94 7.22
C GLN A 172 8.59 -7.63 6.17
N LYS A 173 8.98 -7.45 4.90
CA LYS A 173 8.81 -8.42 3.81
C LYS A 173 9.45 -7.88 2.53
N ASP A 174 10.77 -7.74 2.54
CA ASP A 174 11.53 -8.00 1.33
C ASP A 174 12.96 -8.39 1.70
N HIS A 175 13.37 -9.59 1.32
CA HIS A 175 14.75 -10.09 1.36
C HIS A 175 15.71 -9.28 0.45
N ARG A 176 15.34 -8.06 0.02
CA ARG A 176 16.12 -7.21 -0.88
C ARG A 176 16.86 -6.06 -0.16
N ASP A 177 16.55 -5.79 1.11
CA ASP A 177 17.15 -4.69 1.88
C ASP A 177 18.47 -5.06 2.58
N HIS A 178 19.04 -6.24 2.33
CA HIS A 178 20.36 -6.64 2.85
C HIS A 178 21.54 -6.21 1.97
N LEU A 179 21.33 -5.40 0.93
CA LEU A 179 22.44 -4.73 0.26
C LEU A 179 22.93 -3.58 1.16
N PRO A 180 24.20 -3.60 1.62
CA PRO A 180 24.74 -2.49 2.40
C PRO A 180 24.69 -1.22 1.56
N GLY A 181 23.94 -0.21 2.02
CA GLY A 181 23.85 1.11 1.39
C GLY A 181 22.45 1.58 0.99
N ASN A 182 21.40 0.75 1.05
CA ASN A 182 20.05 1.15 0.62
C ASN A 182 19.04 1.28 1.77
N VAL A 183 19.46 1.87 2.90
CA VAL A 183 18.54 2.20 4.00
C VAL A 183 17.69 3.38 3.55
N GLN A 184 16.52 3.13 2.97
CA GLN A 184 15.56 4.20 2.74
C GLN A 184 15.20 4.83 4.09
N PRO A 185 15.28 6.16 4.24
CA PRO A 185 14.91 6.82 5.47
C PRO A 185 13.46 6.50 5.79
N SER A 186 13.19 6.16 7.06
CA SER A 186 11.83 5.92 7.53
C SER A 186 10.94 7.12 7.19
N PRO A 187 9.68 6.92 6.77
CA PRO A 187 8.84 8.05 6.39
C PRO A 187 8.65 9.02 7.55
N ARG A 188 8.50 10.32 7.23
CA ARG A 188 8.43 11.42 8.20
C ARG A 188 7.25 12.33 7.87
N LEU A 189 6.52 12.75 8.91
CA LEU A 189 5.47 13.75 8.83
C LEU A 189 6.01 15.09 9.34
N TYR A 190 6.49 15.93 8.43
CA TYR A 190 7.07 17.23 8.78
C TYR A 190 6.02 18.30 9.04
N GLU A 191 6.34 19.23 9.95
CA GLU A 191 5.60 20.48 10.04
C GLU A 191 5.81 21.28 8.75
N SER A 192 4.76 21.95 8.30
CA SER A 192 4.80 22.78 7.11
C SER A 192 4.50 24.22 7.53
N PRO A 193 5.41 25.17 7.27
CA PRO A 193 5.16 26.60 7.53
C PRO A 193 4.19 27.21 6.51
N ASN A 194 3.73 26.44 5.53
CA ASN A 194 2.82 26.91 4.51
C ASN A 194 1.39 27.08 5.08
N ASN A 195 0.92 28.34 5.12
CA ASN A 195 -0.40 28.71 5.63
C ASN A 195 -1.57 28.41 4.65
N THR A 196 -1.30 27.96 3.41
CA THR A 196 -2.37 27.64 2.45
C THR A 196 -3.12 26.36 2.82
N ARG A 197 -2.54 25.49 3.66
CA ARG A 197 -3.17 24.24 4.14
C ARG A 197 -2.86 24.07 5.63
N PRO A 198 -3.74 23.41 6.41
CA PRO A 198 -3.42 23.09 7.80
C PRO A 198 -2.07 22.38 7.91
N CYS A 199 -1.21 22.81 8.83
CA CYS A 199 0.08 22.16 9.04
C CYS A 199 -0.12 20.70 9.49
N PRO A 200 0.56 19.70 8.90
CA PRO A 200 0.32 18.29 9.23
C PRO A 200 0.63 17.93 10.69
N VAL A 201 1.73 18.47 11.23
CA VAL A 201 2.12 18.30 12.64
C VAL A 201 1.08 18.92 13.56
N GLN A 202 0.69 20.16 13.32
CA GLN A 202 -0.31 20.85 14.16
C GLN A 202 -1.69 20.18 14.09
N ALA A 203 -2.11 19.73 12.91
CA ALA A 203 -3.37 19.01 12.73
C ALA A 203 -3.35 17.67 13.48
N PHE A 204 -2.24 16.94 13.43
CA PHE A 204 -2.07 15.69 14.17
C PHE A 204 -2.08 15.93 15.69
N GLU A 205 -1.35 16.93 16.17
CA GLU A 205 -1.32 17.31 17.60
C GLU A 205 -2.70 17.74 18.10
N LEU A 206 -3.41 18.57 17.33
CA LEU A 206 -4.79 18.96 17.63
C LEU A 206 -5.68 17.73 17.70
N TYR A 207 -5.63 16.83 16.71
CA TYR A 207 -6.43 15.61 16.71
C TYR A 207 -6.17 14.77 17.96
N CYS A 208 -4.92 14.50 18.31
CA CYS A 208 -4.54 13.77 19.52
C CYS A 208 -5.06 14.44 20.79
N SER A 209 -5.02 15.77 20.88
CA SER A 209 -5.53 16.52 22.05
C SER A 209 -7.05 16.39 22.24
N LYS A 210 -7.80 16.04 21.19
CA LYS A 210 -9.26 15.94 21.22
C LYS A 210 -9.78 14.50 21.36
N LEU A 211 -8.89 13.51 21.38
CA LEU A 211 -9.23 12.09 21.55
C LEU A 211 -9.76 11.79 22.95
N HIS A 212 -10.56 10.74 23.06
CA HIS A 212 -11.00 10.23 24.35
C HIS A 212 -9.90 9.36 24.99
N ASN A 213 -9.55 9.67 26.23
CA ASN A 213 -8.49 9.01 27.00
C ASN A 213 -8.69 7.50 27.31
N ARG A 214 -9.92 6.96 27.21
CA ARG A 214 -10.21 5.55 27.52
C ARG A 214 -10.01 4.62 26.33
N CYS A 215 -9.79 5.16 25.13
CA CYS A 215 -9.57 4.38 23.92
C CYS A 215 -8.11 4.54 23.47
N PRO A 216 -7.31 3.45 23.45
CA PRO A 216 -5.89 3.54 23.10
C PRO A 216 -5.65 3.74 21.60
N TYR A 217 -6.66 3.50 20.77
CA TYR A 217 -6.55 3.61 19.32
C TYR A 217 -6.64 5.06 18.85
N LEU A 218 -5.86 5.38 17.81
CA LEU A 218 -5.77 6.70 17.20
C LEU A 218 -7.09 7.09 16.53
N PHE A 219 -7.64 6.25 15.65
CA PHE A 219 -8.88 6.55 14.95
C PHE A 219 -10.10 6.18 15.79
N GLN A 220 -10.70 7.20 16.42
CA GLN A 220 -11.87 7.09 17.26
C GLN A 220 -13.13 7.63 16.56
N ARG A 221 -14.32 7.13 16.90
CA ARG A 221 -15.57 7.56 16.27
C ARG A 221 -15.83 9.04 16.57
N PRO A 222 -16.05 9.90 15.56
CA PRO A 222 -16.47 11.28 15.79
C PRO A 222 -17.73 11.35 16.66
N SER A 223 -17.75 12.27 17.63
CA SER A 223 -18.91 12.49 18.49
C SER A 223 -20.02 13.17 17.70
N THR A 224 -21.24 12.62 17.73
CA THR A 224 -22.42 13.26 17.13
C THR A 224 -22.97 14.39 18.01
N GLN A 225 -22.50 14.48 19.25
CA GLN A 225 -22.88 15.52 20.22
C GLN A 225 -21.85 16.67 20.28
N TRP A 226 -20.87 16.69 19.36
CA TRP A 226 -19.83 17.71 19.34
C TRP A 226 -20.42 19.12 19.17
N LYS A 227 -19.82 20.08 19.89
CA LYS A 227 -20.08 21.52 19.77
C LYS A 227 -18.74 22.27 19.83
N PRO A 228 -18.53 23.33 19.01
CA PRO A 228 -17.24 24.02 18.89
C PRO A 228 -16.57 24.44 20.20
N SER A 229 -17.35 24.92 21.17
CA SER A 229 -16.86 25.47 22.44
C SER A 229 -17.04 24.51 23.64
N SER A 230 -17.42 23.26 23.39
CA SER A 230 -17.60 22.28 24.46
C SER A 230 -16.24 21.78 24.98
N PRO A 231 -16.05 21.63 26.31
CA PRO A 231 -14.86 20.98 26.86
C PRO A 231 -14.87 19.45 26.64
N ALA A 232 -15.99 18.89 26.18
CA ALA A 232 -16.10 17.46 25.91
C ALA A 232 -15.15 17.00 24.79
N PRO A 233 -14.64 15.76 24.84
CA PRO A 233 -13.87 15.18 23.76
C PRO A 233 -14.62 15.24 22.42
N TRP A 234 -13.88 15.43 21.33
CA TRP A 234 -14.46 15.47 19.98
C TRP A 234 -14.84 14.08 19.46
N TYR A 235 -14.32 13.04 20.09
CA TYR A 235 -14.48 11.65 19.69
C TYR A 235 -14.99 10.81 20.86
N TYR A 236 -15.75 9.76 20.56
CA TYR A 236 -16.13 8.75 21.54
C TYR A 236 -14.94 7.86 21.88
N GLY A 237 -14.94 7.25 23.06
CA GLY A 237 -13.99 6.21 23.48
C GLY A 237 -14.15 4.88 22.75
N GLN A 238 -14.45 4.92 21.45
CA GLN A 238 -14.68 3.78 20.59
C GLN A 238 -13.89 3.95 19.29
N PRO A 239 -13.20 2.91 18.83
CA PRO A 239 -12.45 3.01 17.58
C PRO A 239 -13.35 2.99 16.33
N VAL A 240 -12.86 3.60 15.25
CA VAL A 240 -13.49 3.51 13.92
C VAL A 240 -13.30 2.11 13.37
N GLY A 241 -14.35 1.49 12.81
CA GLY A 241 -14.26 0.16 12.21
C GLY A 241 -13.35 0.12 10.96
N GLN A 242 -12.70 -1.03 10.73
CA GLN A 242 -11.76 -1.22 9.62
C GLN A 242 -12.38 -0.91 8.24
N ASN A 243 -13.63 -1.30 8.01
CA ASN A 243 -14.33 -1.01 6.74
C ASN A 243 -14.55 0.49 6.52
N LYS A 244 -14.84 1.26 7.59
CA LYS A 244 -14.97 2.72 7.50
C LYS A 244 -13.63 3.38 7.18
N LEU A 245 -12.54 2.93 7.82
CA LEU A 245 -11.20 3.41 7.49
C LEU A 245 -10.78 3.03 6.06
N GLY A 246 -11.09 1.80 5.63
CA GLY A 246 -10.83 1.33 4.26
C GLY A 246 -11.58 2.10 3.18
N ALA A 247 -12.71 2.71 3.53
CA ALA A 247 -13.53 3.54 2.64
C ALA A 247 -13.34 5.05 2.85
N MET A 248 -12.37 5.48 3.66
CA MET A 248 -12.25 6.88 4.07
C MET A 248 -11.98 7.82 2.88
N MET A 249 -11.08 7.48 1.96
CA MET A 249 -10.84 8.33 0.78
C MET A 249 -12.05 8.38 -0.15
N ARG A 250 -12.86 7.31 -0.22
CA ARG A 250 -14.14 7.33 -0.94
C ARG A 250 -15.11 8.33 -0.29
N ALA A 251 -15.22 8.32 1.03
CA ALA A 251 -16.05 9.27 1.77
C ALA A 251 -15.57 10.73 1.63
N ILE A 252 -14.24 10.96 1.62
CA ILE A 252 -13.65 12.27 1.33
C ILE A 252 -14.02 12.71 -0.09
N SER A 253 -13.90 11.80 -1.07
CA SER A 253 -14.19 12.12 -2.48
C SER A 253 -15.63 12.56 -2.69
N GLN A 254 -16.56 11.85 -2.06
CA GLN A 254 -17.99 12.15 -2.12
C GLN A 254 -18.30 13.47 -1.41
N ALA A 255 -17.76 13.69 -0.22
CA ALA A 255 -18.01 14.90 0.56
C ALA A 255 -17.45 16.16 -0.11
N ALA A 256 -16.29 16.08 -0.75
CA ALA A 256 -15.69 17.20 -1.47
C ALA A 256 -16.22 17.36 -2.91
N GLY A 257 -17.07 16.46 -3.39
CA GLY A 257 -17.56 16.47 -4.78
C GLY A 257 -16.44 16.43 -5.82
N LEU A 258 -15.45 15.56 -5.62
CA LEU A 258 -14.28 15.47 -6.51
C LEU A 258 -14.64 14.98 -7.91
N SER A 259 -13.74 15.17 -8.87
CA SER A 259 -13.95 14.76 -10.28
C SER A 259 -14.25 13.27 -10.43
N LYS A 260 -13.79 12.44 -9.48
CA LYS A 260 -14.09 11.01 -9.38
C LYS A 260 -14.00 10.53 -7.94
N VAL A 261 -14.52 9.33 -7.69
CA VAL A 261 -14.40 8.67 -6.39
C VAL A 261 -13.07 7.94 -6.27
N TYR A 262 -12.15 8.49 -5.47
CA TYR A 262 -10.85 7.90 -5.18
C TYR A 262 -10.93 6.85 -4.06
N THR A 263 -9.89 6.01 -3.97
CA THR A 263 -9.73 5.03 -2.89
C THR A 263 -8.48 5.34 -2.06
N ASN A 264 -8.30 4.68 -0.92
CA ASN A 264 -7.10 4.87 -0.10
C ASN A 264 -5.82 4.58 -0.91
N HIS A 265 -5.87 3.66 -1.88
CA HIS A 265 -4.72 3.37 -2.74
C HIS A 265 -4.34 4.56 -3.65
N SER A 266 -5.31 5.41 -4.04
CA SER A 266 -5.03 6.63 -4.79
C SER A 266 -4.15 7.60 -3.99
N ILE A 267 -4.29 7.66 -2.66
CA ILE A 267 -3.41 8.47 -1.80
C ILE A 267 -1.98 7.93 -1.90
N THR A 268 -1.80 6.61 -1.75
CA THR A 268 -0.50 5.94 -1.91
C THR A 268 0.14 6.21 -3.27
N CYS A 269 -0.61 6.07 -4.37
CA CYS A 269 -0.11 6.37 -5.71
C CYS A 269 0.31 7.85 -5.86
N THR A 270 -0.43 8.77 -5.23
CA THR A 270 -0.10 10.21 -5.23
C THR A 270 1.21 10.48 -4.49
N ALA A 271 1.40 9.84 -3.33
CA ALA A 271 2.62 9.98 -2.53
C ALA A 271 3.85 9.44 -3.27
N ILE A 272 3.74 8.26 -3.90
CA ILE A 272 4.82 7.68 -4.71
C ILE A 272 5.19 8.62 -5.86
N GLN A 273 4.19 9.12 -6.60
CA GLN A 273 4.44 10.05 -7.70
C GLN A 273 5.11 11.36 -7.23
N ALA A 274 4.76 11.85 -6.04
CA ALA A 274 5.39 13.04 -5.46
C ALA A 274 6.86 12.79 -5.10
N LEU A 275 7.19 11.61 -4.55
CA LEU A 275 8.56 11.21 -4.25
C LEU A 275 9.40 11.02 -5.51
N ASP A 276 8.87 10.35 -6.53
CA ASP A 276 9.57 10.13 -7.79
C ASP A 276 9.94 11.47 -8.46
N LYS A 277 9.00 12.43 -8.44
CA LYS A 277 9.24 13.80 -8.92
C LYS A 277 10.32 14.51 -8.11
N ALA A 278 10.27 14.41 -6.79
CA ALA A 278 11.27 15.04 -5.91
C ALA A 278 12.67 14.44 -6.12
N ALA A 279 12.77 13.12 -6.25
CA ALA A 279 14.03 12.42 -6.55
C ALA A 279 14.59 12.81 -7.92
N SER A 280 13.72 12.95 -8.93
CA SER A 280 14.13 13.39 -10.28
C SER A 280 14.55 14.86 -10.36
N SER A 281 14.22 15.66 -9.33
CA SER A 281 14.49 17.10 -9.30
C SER A 281 15.75 17.46 -8.50
N GLN A 282 16.46 16.50 -7.91
CA GLN A 282 17.76 16.76 -7.26
C GLN A 282 18.88 16.73 -8.32
N PRO A 283 19.62 17.82 -8.56
CA PRO A 283 20.78 17.79 -9.44
C PRO A 283 21.90 16.95 -8.80
N ASN A 284 22.54 16.08 -9.60
CA ASN A 284 23.75 15.37 -9.24
C ASN A 284 24.85 16.36 -8.81
N SER A 285 24.96 16.64 -7.52
CA SER A 285 26.13 17.33 -6.96
C SER A 285 27.22 16.31 -6.68
N ALA A 286 27.88 15.83 -7.72
CA ALA A 286 29.11 15.05 -7.61
C ALA A 286 29.98 15.26 -8.85
N SER A 287 30.82 16.31 -8.81
CA SER A 287 32.23 16.28 -9.22
C SER A 287 32.76 17.71 -9.47
N SER A 288 33.41 18.28 -8.47
CA SER A 288 34.42 19.31 -8.68
C SER A 288 35.46 19.20 -7.57
N GLN A 289 36.39 18.26 -7.71
CA GLN A 289 37.69 18.40 -7.06
C GLN A 289 38.50 19.39 -7.90
N PRO A 290 39.09 20.44 -7.30
CA PRO A 290 40.06 21.25 -8.00
C PRO A 290 41.38 20.46 -8.09
N ASN A 291 41.85 20.21 -9.30
CA ASN A 291 43.22 19.78 -9.56
C ASN A 291 44.18 20.85 -9.03
N SER A 292 44.80 20.60 -7.89
CA SER A 292 46.02 21.30 -7.49
C SER A 292 47.16 20.78 -8.37
N ALA A 293 47.60 21.63 -9.27
CA ALA A 293 48.83 21.46 -10.04
C ALA A 293 50.03 21.39 -9.08
N SER A 294 50.75 20.27 -9.09
CA SER A 294 52.11 20.17 -8.57
C SER A 294 53.07 20.46 -9.71
N SER A 295 53.70 21.64 -9.64
CA SER A 295 54.77 22.08 -10.52
C SER A 295 56.12 21.50 -10.10
N GLN A 296 56.68 20.67 -10.99
CA GLN A 296 58.10 20.60 -11.41
C GLN A 296 59.18 20.13 -10.41
N PRO A 297 60.37 19.79 -10.93
CA PRO A 297 60.70 18.64 -11.78
C PRO A 297 61.45 17.54 -11.01
#